data_AF-A0A2A6E4J7-F1
#
_entry.id   AF-A0A2A6E4J7-F1
#
_cell.length_a   1.000
_cell.length_b   1.000
_cell.length_c   1.000
_cell.angle_alpha   90.00
_cell.angle_beta   90.00
_cell.angle_gamma   90.00
#
_symmetry.space_group_name_H-M   'P 1'
#
loop_
_entity.id
_entity.type
_entity.pdbx_description
1 polymer ?
#
loop_
_entity_poly.entity_id
_entity_poly.type
_entity_poly.pdbx_seq_one_letter_code
_entity_poly.pdbx_strand_id
1 'polypeptide(L)'
;MLMKIYKKLFAYVQDKKYLGVLAIIFSAISALLTVYGYYLIYKFLDKLIINSNFSGAESIALKSVITLTSGAIFYFVSGMFSHILGFRLETNLRKRGIDGLEKASFRFFDLNPSGQIRKIIDDNAAQTHQVVAHMIPD
;
A
#
# COMPACT_ATOMS: atom_id res chain seq x y z
N MET A 1 -9.88 -6.03 -18.30
CA MET A 1 -10.88 -5.31 -17.47
C MET A 1 -10.21 -4.50 -16.34
N LEU A 2 -9.37 -5.13 -15.50
CA LEU A 2 -8.64 -4.47 -14.39
C LEU A 2 -7.84 -3.21 -14.77
N MET A 3 -7.04 -3.28 -15.84
CA MET A 3 -6.18 -2.16 -16.26
C MET A 3 -6.98 -0.89 -16.63
N LYS A 4 -8.22 -1.06 -17.12
CA LYS A 4 -9.12 0.06 -17.40
C LYS A 4 -9.63 0.71 -16.11
N ILE A 5 -9.85 -0.08 -15.05
CA ILE A 5 -10.31 0.40 -13.75
C ILE A 5 -9.21 1.23 -13.08
N TYR A 6 -7.98 0.72 -12.98
CA TYR A 6 -6.85 1.48 -12.40
C TYR A 6 -6.56 2.76 -13.18
N LYS A 7 -6.63 2.73 -14.52
CA LYS A 7 -6.48 3.93 -15.34
C LYS A 7 -7.55 4.98 -15.02
N LYS A 8 -8.79 4.56 -14.79
CA LYS A 8 -9.90 5.44 -14.38
C LYS A 8 -9.70 5.97 -12.95
N LEU A 9 -9.25 5.12 -12.03
CA LEU A 9 -8.96 5.47 -10.64
C LEU A 9 -7.87 6.54 -10.55
N PHE A 10 -6.74 6.32 -11.23
CA PHE A 10 -5.62 7.25 -11.23
C PHE A 10 -5.90 8.53 -12.01
N ALA A 11 -6.93 8.58 -12.85
CA ALA A 11 -7.39 9.83 -13.44
C ALA A 11 -7.89 10.83 -12.38
N TYR A 12 -8.33 10.34 -11.21
CA TYR A 12 -8.72 11.21 -10.08
C TYR A 12 -7.52 11.71 -9.24
N VAL A 13 -6.31 11.18 -9.45
CA VAL A 13 -5.09 11.52 -8.68
C VAL A 13 -3.87 11.60 -9.59
N GLN A 14 -3.96 12.40 -10.66
CA GLN A 14 -2.88 12.51 -11.64
C GLN A 14 -1.57 13.08 -11.04
N ASP A 15 -1.70 13.95 -10.04
CA ASP A 15 -0.61 14.63 -9.34
C ASP A 15 0.20 13.71 -8.43
N LYS A 16 -0.37 12.59 -7.95
CA LYS A 16 0.28 11.68 -7.00
C LYS A 16 0.38 10.22 -7.45
N LYS A 17 -0.02 9.89 -8.69
CA LYS A 17 0.06 8.52 -9.24
C LYS A 17 1.45 7.87 -9.13
N TYR A 18 2.52 8.67 -9.13
CA TYR A 18 3.89 8.17 -8.99
C TYR A 18 4.14 7.51 -7.62
N LEU A 19 3.41 7.91 -6.57
CA LEU A 19 3.50 7.30 -5.24
C LEU A 19 3.11 5.82 -5.26
N GLY A 20 2.16 5.43 -6.12
CA GLY A 20 1.78 4.03 -6.28
C GLY A 20 2.91 3.20 -6.90
N VAL A 21 3.62 3.77 -7.88
CA VAL A 21 4.79 3.12 -8.47
C VAL A 21 5.93 3.00 -7.44
N LEU A 22 6.17 4.05 -6.66
CA LEU A 22 7.16 4.01 -5.59
C LEU A 22 6.81 2.97 -4.51
N ALA A 23 5.54 2.86 -4.12
CA ALA A 23 5.09 1.81 -3.19
C ALA A 23 5.45 0.42 -3.73
N ILE A 24 5.10 0.11 -4.98
CA ILE A 24 5.42 -1.18 -5.60
C ILE A 24 6.93 -1.46 -5.61
N ILE A 25 7.76 -0.47 -5.97
CA ILE A 25 9.22 -0.63 -6.01
C ILE A 25 9.77 -0.90 -4.60
N PHE A 26 9.34 -0.14 -3.59
CA PHE A 26 9.80 -0.31 -2.22
C PHE A 26 9.32 -1.63 -1.61
N SER A 27 8.09 -2.07 -1.91
CA SER A 27 7.60 -3.39 -1.50
C SER A 27 8.43 -4.51 -2.13
N ALA A 28 8.72 -4.42 -3.44
CA ALA A 28 9.56 -5.41 -4.11
C ALA A 28 10.98 -5.50 -3.51
N ILE A 29 11.59 -4.35 -3.20
CA ILE A 29 12.90 -4.32 -2.52
C ILE A 29 12.80 -4.95 -1.12
N SER A 30 11.76 -4.63 -0.35
CA SER A 30 11.51 -5.24 0.95
C SER A 30 11.40 -6.77 0.86
N ALA A 31 10.62 -7.28 -0.11
CA ALA A 31 10.44 -8.72 -0.30
C ALA A 31 11.77 -9.41 -0.61
N LEU A 32 12.59 -8.84 -1.50
CA LEU A 32 13.92 -9.36 -1.82
C LEU A 32 14.85 -9.38 -0.59
N LEU A 33 14.88 -8.28 0.18
CA LEU A 33 15.67 -8.20 1.41
C LEU A 33 15.19 -9.21 2.46
N THR A 34 13.89 -9.43 2.58
CA THR A 34 13.29 -10.38 3.52
C THR A 34 13.68 -11.81 3.17
N VAL A 35 13.54 -12.19 1.90
CA VAL A 35 13.96 -13.51 1.40
C VAL A 35 15.46 -13.72 1.62
N TYR A 36 16.29 -12.72 1.30
CA TYR A 36 17.73 -12.80 1.54
C TYR A 36 18.06 -12.87 3.05
N GLY A 37 17.33 -12.16 3.89
CA GLY A 37 17.44 -12.22 5.34
C GLY A 37 17.17 -13.63 5.89
N TYR A 38 16.16 -14.33 5.39
CA TYR A 38 15.90 -15.73 5.76
C TYR A 38 17.00 -16.67 5.31
N TYR A 39 17.59 -16.44 4.13
CA TYR A 39 18.77 -17.17 3.69
C TYR A 39 19.96 -16.96 4.65
N LEU A 40 20.17 -15.73 5.13
CA LEU A 40 21.21 -15.45 6.13
C LEU A 40 20.92 -16.14 7.48
N ILE A 41 19.66 -16.24 7.90
CA ILE A 41 19.29 -17.01 9.10
C ILE A 41 19.64 -18.49 8.93
N TYR A 42 19.35 -19.07 7.77
CA TYR A 42 19.77 -20.44 7.46
C TYR A 42 21.30 -20.59 7.58
N LYS A 43 22.07 -19.68 6.96
CA LYS A 43 23.55 -19.70 7.04
C LYS A 43 24.08 -19.48 8.45
N PHE A 44 23.39 -18.68 9.26
CA PHE A 44 23.70 -18.51 10.67
C PHE A 44 23.56 -19.83 11.43
N LEU A 45 22.42 -20.52 11.27
CA LEU A 45 22.15 -21.80 11.93
C LEU A 45 23.13 -22.88 11.47
N ASP A 46 23.45 -22.95 10.18
CA ASP A 46 24.46 -23.86 9.63
C ASP A 46 25.85 -23.64 10.27
N LYS A 47 26.29 -22.38 10.38
CA LYS A 47 27.58 -22.09 11.04
C LYS A 47 27.58 -22.37 12.53
N LEU A 48 26.48 -22.04 13.22
CA LEU A 48 26.37 -22.19 14.67
C LEU A 48 26.27 -23.66 15.08
N ILE A 49 25.37 -24.42 14.43
CA ILE A 49 24.98 -25.76 14.86
C ILE A 49 25.85 -26.82 14.20
N ILE A 50 26.05 -26.75 12.88
CA ILE A 50 26.73 -27.81 12.12
C ILE A 50 28.25 -27.64 12.20
N ASN A 51 28.73 -26.43 11.97
CA ASN A 51 30.17 -26.17 11.89
C ASN A 51 30.80 -25.69 13.22
N SER A 52 30.00 -25.44 14.26
CA SER A 52 30.41 -24.87 15.55
C SER A 52 31.34 -23.64 15.43
N ASN A 53 31.16 -22.84 14.36
CA ASN A 53 31.97 -21.67 14.07
C ASN A 53 31.28 -20.41 14.63
N PHE A 54 31.53 -20.12 15.91
CA PHE A 54 30.87 -19.05 16.64
C PHE A 54 31.16 -17.64 16.08
N SER A 55 32.42 -17.34 15.75
CA SER A 55 32.80 -16.04 15.18
C SER A 55 32.16 -15.82 13.79
N GLY A 56 32.14 -16.87 12.96
CA GLY A 56 31.47 -16.85 11.67
C GLY A 56 29.96 -16.73 11.79
N ALA A 57 29.35 -17.34 12.81
CA ALA A 57 27.92 -17.25 13.10
C ALA A 57 27.54 -15.84 13.56
N GLU A 58 28.29 -15.22 14.48
CA GLU A 58 28.04 -13.86 14.96
C GLU A 58 28.02 -12.84 13.80
N SER A 59 29.00 -12.91 12.90
CA SER A 59 29.04 -12.02 11.73
C SER A 59 27.80 -12.17 10.82
N ILE A 60 27.31 -13.40 10.64
CA ILE A 60 26.11 -13.65 9.81
C ILE A 60 24.85 -13.21 10.56
N ALA A 61 24.78 -13.39 11.88
CA ALA A 61 23.67 -12.92 12.70
C ALA A 61 23.52 -11.39 12.62
N LEU A 62 24.62 -10.64 12.73
CA LEU A 62 24.58 -9.19 12.56
C LEU A 62 24.10 -8.79 11.16
N LYS A 63 24.58 -9.48 10.11
CA LYS A 63 24.12 -9.25 8.74
C LYS A 63 22.63 -9.57 8.55
N SER A 64 22.11 -10.63 9.16
CA SER A 64 20.69 -10.98 9.06
C SER A 64 19.82 -9.92 9.75
N VAL A 65 20.22 -9.44 10.92
CA VAL A 65 19.51 -8.36 11.63
C VAL A 65 19.47 -7.09 10.78
N ILE A 66 20.61 -6.64 10.24
CA ILE A 66 20.68 -5.43 9.40
C ILE A 66 19.81 -5.59 8.14
N THR A 67 19.88 -6.75 7.50
CA THR A 67 19.13 -7.04 6.27
C THR A 67 17.62 -7.03 6.52
N LEU A 68 17.15 -7.75 7.54
CA LEU A 68 15.73 -7.84 7.87
C LEU A 68 15.18 -6.49 8.38
N THR A 69 15.97 -5.75 9.17
CA THR A 69 15.59 -4.41 9.63
C THR A 69 15.45 -3.46 8.44
N SER A 70 16.38 -3.54 7.48
CA SER A 70 16.29 -2.76 6.25
C SER A 70 15.04 -3.13 5.45
N GLY A 71 14.75 -4.43 5.29
CA GLY A 71 13.51 -4.91 4.66
C GLY A 71 12.26 -4.32 5.30
N ALA A 72 12.17 -4.35 6.64
CA ALA A 72 11.06 -3.76 7.39
C ALA A 72 10.91 -2.25 7.15
N ILE A 73 12.02 -1.50 7.09
CA ILE A 73 12.00 -0.06 6.77
C ILE A 73 11.47 0.17 5.35
N PHE A 74 11.93 -0.59 4.36
CA PHE A 74 11.43 -0.49 2.98
C PHE A 74 9.93 -0.80 2.89
N TYR A 75 9.45 -1.82 3.62
CA TYR A 75 8.02 -2.13 3.68
C TYR A 75 7.20 -1.00 4.31
N PHE A 76 7.70 -0.43 5.42
CA PHE A 76 7.04 0.70 6.07
C PHE A 76 6.93 1.92 5.14
N VAL A 77 8.02 2.26 4.43
CA VAL A 77 8.02 3.37 3.47
C VAL A 77 7.08 3.09 2.29
N SER A 78 7.02 1.85 1.81
CA SER A 78 6.04 1.42 0.80
C SER A 78 4.60 1.70 1.24
N GLY A 79 4.24 1.25 2.44
CA GLY A 79 2.91 1.48 3.02
C GLY A 79 2.59 2.96 3.21
N MET A 80 3.58 3.79 3.57
CA MET A 80 3.38 5.24 3.66
C MET A 80 3.02 5.85 2.30
N PHE A 81 3.72 5.47 1.23
CA PHE A 81 3.41 5.98 -0.12
C PHE A 81 2.02 5.53 -0.61
N SER A 82 1.64 4.29 -0.35
CA SER A 82 0.31 3.78 -0.73
C SER A 82 -0.81 4.46 0.06
N HIS A 83 -0.64 4.71 1.36
CA HIS A 83 -1.63 5.44 2.17
C HIS A 83 -1.80 6.88 1.70
N ILE A 84 -0.71 7.60 1.40
CA ILE A 84 -0.80 8.99 0.89
C ILE A 84 -1.59 9.01 -0.42
N LEU A 85 -1.35 8.05 -1.32
CA LEU A 85 -2.12 7.90 -2.55
C LEU A 85 -3.60 7.56 -2.26
N GLY A 86 -3.86 6.62 -1.36
CA GLY A 86 -5.20 6.19 -0.95
C GLY A 86 -6.04 7.33 -0.38
N PHE A 87 -5.51 8.09 0.57
CA PHE A 87 -6.19 9.26 1.15
C PHE A 87 -6.49 10.35 0.12
N ARG A 88 -5.55 10.61 -0.79
CA ARG A 88 -5.74 11.61 -1.85
C ARG A 88 -6.87 11.18 -2.79
N LEU A 89 -6.90 9.90 -3.16
CA LEU A 89 -7.93 9.33 -4.01
C LEU A 89 -9.30 9.37 -3.35
N GLU A 90 -9.38 8.92 -2.11
CA GLU A 90 -10.61 8.96 -1.30
C GLU A 90 -11.17 10.39 -1.21
N THR A 91 -10.32 11.36 -0.88
CA THR A 91 -10.72 12.78 -0.79
C THR A 91 -11.26 13.29 -2.14
N ASN A 92 -10.59 12.96 -3.24
CA ASN A 92 -10.98 13.43 -4.57
C ASN A 92 -12.29 12.76 -5.06
N LEU A 93 -12.50 11.48 -4.73
CA LEU A 93 -13.75 10.79 -5.03
C LEU A 93 -14.93 11.38 -4.25
N ARG A 94 -14.75 11.67 -2.96
CA ARG A 94 -15.80 12.33 -2.15
C ARG A 94 -16.14 13.71 -2.69
N LYS A 95 -15.13 14.54 -3.02
CA LYS A 95 -15.34 15.84 -3.66
C LYS A 95 -16.14 15.71 -4.96
N ARG A 96 -15.73 14.80 -5.84
CA ARG A 96 -16.43 14.59 -7.10
C ARG A 96 -17.86 14.10 -6.92
N GLY A 97 -18.10 13.24 -5.93
CA GLY A 97 -19.43 12.79 -5.56
C GLY A 97 -20.33 13.97 -5.13
N ILE A 98 -19.82 14.82 -4.25
CA ILE A 98 -20.54 16.02 -3.76
C ILE A 98 -20.82 17.02 -4.90
N ASP A 99 -19.85 17.30 -5.77
CA ASP A 99 -20.05 18.17 -6.96
C ASP A 99 -21.17 17.62 -7.87
N GLY A 100 -21.35 16.30 -7.90
CA GLY A 100 -22.43 15.65 -8.63
C GLY A 100 -23.79 15.84 -7.97
N LEU A 101 -23.85 15.82 -6.63
CA LEU A 101 -25.07 16.07 -5.87
C LEU A 101 -25.52 17.53 -5.96
N GLU A 102 -24.59 18.48 -5.94
CA GLU A 102 -24.90 19.91 -6.12
C GLU A 102 -25.63 20.17 -7.43
N LYS A 103 -25.33 19.39 -8.47
CA LYS A 103 -25.91 19.51 -9.82
C LYS A 103 -27.13 18.63 -10.04
N ALA A 104 -27.56 17.85 -9.03
CA ALA A 104 -28.69 16.96 -9.14
C ALA A 104 -30.02 17.72 -9.03
N SER A 105 -31.02 17.27 -9.79
CA SER A 105 -32.38 17.86 -9.75
C SER A 105 -33.07 17.60 -8.41
N PHE A 106 -34.02 18.46 -8.01
CA PHE A 106 -34.87 18.21 -6.83
C PHE A 106 -35.58 16.84 -6.88
N ARG A 107 -36.05 16.43 -8.07
CA ARG A 107 -36.65 15.09 -8.27
C ARG A 107 -35.71 13.94 -7.87
N PHE A 108 -34.39 14.10 -8.05
CA PHE A 108 -33.44 13.09 -7.60
C PHE A 108 -33.46 12.96 -6.08
N PHE A 109 -33.51 14.08 -5.35
CA PHE A 109 -33.58 14.12 -3.89
C PHE A 109 -34.95 13.70 -3.32
N ASP A 110 -36.03 13.88 -4.07
CA ASP A 110 -37.35 13.36 -3.69
C ASP A 110 -37.40 11.82 -3.72
N LEU A 111 -36.64 11.21 -4.65
CA LEU A 111 -36.59 9.76 -4.85
C LEU A 111 -35.47 9.08 -4.06
N ASN A 112 -34.43 9.82 -3.65
CA ASN A 112 -33.24 9.27 -3.02
C ASN A 112 -32.91 10.05 -1.74
N PRO A 113 -33.03 9.42 -0.55
CA PRO A 113 -32.66 10.06 0.70
C PRO A 113 -31.21 10.54 0.68
N SER A 114 -31.00 11.83 0.93
CA SER A 114 -29.67 12.47 0.85
C SER A 114 -28.63 11.80 1.76
N GLY A 115 -29.05 11.36 2.95
CA GLY A 115 -28.18 10.61 3.88
C GLY A 115 -27.72 9.27 3.32
N GLN A 116 -28.60 8.55 2.60
CA GLN A 116 -28.24 7.28 1.97
C GLN A 116 -27.21 7.49 0.85
N ILE A 117 -27.42 8.50 0.00
CA ILE A 117 -26.50 8.79 -1.11
C ILE A 117 -25.14 9.26 -0.59
N ARG A 118 -25.11 10.12 0.44
CA ARG A 118 -23.86 10.54 1.07
C ARG A 118 -23.10 9.35 1.66
N LYS A 119 -23.81 8.46 2.37
CA LYS A 119 -23.23 7.23 2.92
C LYS A 119 -22.63 6.36 1.81
N ILE A 120 -23.32 6.16 0.69
CA ILE A 120 -22.81 5.40 -0.45
C ILE A 120 -21.52 6.02 -1.01
N ILE A 121 -21.44 7.34 -1.13
CA ILE A 121 -20.23 8.03 -1.62
C ILE A 121 -19.08 7.84 -0.62
N ASP A 122 -19.33 8.06 0.67
CA ASP A 122 -18.30 7.96 1.71
C ASP A 122 -17.79 6.52 1.86
N ASP A 123 -18.69 5.53 1.94
CA ASP A 123 -18.35 4.11 2.07
C ASP A 123 -17.54 3.61 0.86
N ASN A 124 -17.97 3.94 -0.36
CA ASN A 124 -17.26 3.51 -1.58
C ASN A 124 -15.90 4.20 -1.75
N ALA A 125 -15.79 5.48 -1.35
CA ALA A 125 -14.51 6.17 -1.35
C ALA A 125 -13.53 5.53 -0.34
N ALA A 126 -14.02 5.17 0.85
CA ALA A 126 -13.23 4.47 1.86
C ALA A 126 -12.81 3.05 1.41
N GLN A 127 -13.68 2.30 0.74
CA GLN A 127 -13.31 1.02 0.14
C GLN A 127 -12.22 1.17 -0.92
N THR A 128 -12.27 2.24 -1.71
CA THR A 128 -11.24 2.52 -2.72
C THR A 128 -9.90 2.85 -2.06
N HIS A 129 -9.91 3.56 -0.91
CA HIS A 129 -8.70 3.73 -0.09
C HIS A 129 -8.11 2.37 0.29
N GLN A 130 -8.92 1.48 0.88
CA GLN A 130 -8.45 0.18 1.37
C GLN A 130 -7.75 -0.61 0.26
N VAL A 131 -8.35 -0.66 -0.93
CA VAL A 131 -7.77 -1.34 -2.08
C VAL A 131 -6.42 -0.71 -2.50
N VAL A 132 -6.32 0.61 -2.54
CA VAL A 132 -5.10 1.28 -3.03
C VAL A 132 -4.00 1.34 -1.98
N ALA A 133 -4.37 1.51 -0.71
CA ALA A 133 -3.42 1.68 0.38
C ALA A 133 -2.83 0.36 0.88
N HIS A 134 -3.57 -0.74 0.80
CA HIS A 134 -3.12 -2.04 1.31
C HIS A 134 -2.82 -3.05 0.20
N MET A 135 -3.70 -3.20 -0.80
CA MET A 135 -3.51 -4.23 -1.84
C MET A 135 -2.44 -3.88 -2.90
N ILE A 136 -1.90 -2.66 -2.90
CA ILE A 136 -0.77 -2.28 -3.76
C ILE A 136 0.59 -2.61 -3.11
N PRO A 137 0.82 -2.24 -1.83
CA PRO A 137 2.07 -2.59 -1.16
C PRO A 137 2.13 -4.05 -0.68
N ASP A 138 0.99 -4.71 -0.45
CA ASP A 138 0.90 -6.12 -0.05
C ASP A 138 0.98 -7.08 -1.25
#